data_AF-A0A530QQN9-F1
#
_entry.id   AF-A0A530QQN9-F1
#
_cell.length_a   1.000
_cell.length_b   1.000
_cell.length_c   1.000
_cell.angle_alpha   90.00
_cell.angle_beta   90.00
_cell.angle_gamma   90.00
#
_symmetry.space_group_name_H-M   'P 1'
#
loop_
_entity.id
_entity.type
_entity.pdbx_description
1 polymer ?
#
loop_
_entity_poly.entity_id
_entity_poly.type
_entity_poly.pdbx_seq_one_letter_code
_entity_poly.pdbx_strand_id
1 'polypeptide(L)'
;LFVAETSGSTPFRLSTHVEDVGHMLVVGPTGAGKSVLLALIALQFRRYAGAQVYVFDKGNSARAATLAMGGEHHALGADGSLAFQPLRSINDQASRSWAAEWIASLVAHENVTVTPEVKEAIWSALASLATAPAQERTLTGLSVLLQSNALKTALMPYTLDGPFGRLLDADHDGLALSDVQCFETEELMHSQGALLPVLTYLFQRLEERFDG
;
A
#
# COMPACT_ATOMS: atom_id res chain seq x y z
N LEU A 1 -16.37 -13.25 -17.44
CA LEU A 1 -17.73 -13.69 -17.06
C LEU A 1 -17.75 -14.92 -16.15
N PHE A 2 -17.97 -14.68 -14.86
CA PHE A 2 -18.35 -15.70 -13.89
C PHE A 2 -19.81 -16.12 -14.16
N VAL A 3 -20.06 -17.43 -14.23
CA VAL A 3 -21.40 -18.00 -14.41
C VAL A 3 -21.77 -18.79 -13.15
N ALA A 4 -22.93 -18.48 -12.59
CA ALA A 4 -23.54 -19.15 -11.44
C ALA A 4 -24.92 -19.73 -11.84
N GLU A 5 -25.57 -20.42 -10.90
CA GLU A 5 -26.90 -21.00 -11.08
C GLU A 5 -27.89 -20.30 -10.14
N THR A 6 -29.08 -19.94 -10.63
CA THR A 6 -30.17 -19.49 -9.78
C THR A 6 -30.87 -20.67 -9.10
N SER A 7 -31.75 -20.41 -8.12
CA SER A 7 -32.56 -21.47 -7.51
C SER A 7 -33.46 -22.24 -8.49
N GLY A 8 -33.74 -21.67 -9.67
CA GLY A 8 -34.53 -22.31 -10.73
C GLY A 8 -33.70 -22.99 -11.82
N SER A 9 -32.41 -23.25 -11.57
CA SER A 9 -31.47 -23.81 -12.54
C SER A 9 -31.25 -22.98 -13.81
N THR A 10 -31.48 -21.67 -13.71
CA THR A 10 -31.17 -20.73 -14.79
C THR A 10 -29.72 -20.26 -14.67
N PRO A 11 -28.94 -20.24 -15.76
CA PRO A 11 -27.62 -19.64 -15.75
C PRO A 11 -27.66 -18.14 -15.41
N PHE A 12 -26.95 -17.73 -14.36
CA PHE A 12 -26.73 -16.35 -13.98
C PHE A 12 -25.32 -15.90 -14.38
N ARG A 13 -25.21 -14.80 -15.11
CA ARG A 13 -23.92 -14.24 -15.55
C ARG A 13 -23.60 -13.03 -14.69
N LEU A 14 -22.60 -13.15 -13.80
CA LEU A 14 -22.16 -12.02 -13.00
C LEU A 14 -21.22 -11.15 -13.82
N SER A 15 -21.62 -9.89 -14.05
CA SER A 15 -20.73 -8.80 -14.44
C SER A 15 -20.57 -7.85 -13.26
N THR A 16 -19.34 -7.50 -12.92
CA THR A 16 -19.05 -6.56 -11.84
C THR A 16 -19.14 -5.11 -12.30
N HIS A 17 -19.09 -4.84 -13.60
CA HIS A 17 -19.18 -3.51 -14.18
C HIS A 17 -20.25 -3.48 -15.28
N VAL A 18 -20.95 -2.36 -15.37
CA VAL A 18 -21.84 -1.96 -16.45
C VAL A 18 -21.65 -0.46 -16.61
N GLU A 19 -21.18 -0.02 -17.78
CA GLU A 19 -20.86 1.37 -18.14
C GLU A 19 -19.70 2.03 -17.37
N ASP A 20 -19.65 1.89 -16.04
CA ASP A 20 -18.68 2.56 -15.15
C ASP A 20 -17.95 1.58 -14.22
N VAL A 21 -17.16 2.11 -13.28
CA VAL A 21 -16.38 1.36 -12.28
C VAL A 21 -17.28 0.47 -11.41
N GLY A 22 -16.94 -0.82 -11.41
CA GLY A 22 -17.71 -1.87 -10.77
C GLY A 22 -17.45 -2.06 -9.27
N HIS A 23 -17.72 -1.07 -8.42
CA HIS A 23 -17.58 -1.24 -6.97
C HIS A 23 -18.57 -2.28 -6.43
N MET A 24 -18.07 -3.20 -5.58
CA MET A 24 -18.85 -4.32 -5.06
C MET A 24 -18.59 -4.52 -3.56
N LEU A 25 -19.65 -4.82 -2.81
CA LEU A 25 -19.58 -5.20 -1.39
C LEU A 25 -20.10 -6.63 -1.20
N VAL A 26 -19.31 -7.50 -0.59
CA VAL A 26 -19.67 -8.89 -0.26
C VAL A 26 -19.77 -9.04 1.26
N VAL A 27 -20.97 -9.32 1.78
CA VAL A 27 -21.24 -9.43 3.22
C VAL A 27 -21.79 -10.82 3.55
N GLY A 28 -21.38 -11.37 4.69
CA GLY A 28 -21.85 -12.66 5.19
C GLY A 28 -21.05 -13.13 6.41
N PRO A 29 -21.54 -14.12 7.17
CA PRO A 29 -20.86 -14.63 8.35
C PRO A 29 -19.51 -15.28 7.99
N THR A 30 -18.65 -15.49 8.99
CA THR A 30 -17.42 -16.29 8.83
C THR A 30 -17.79 -17.69 8.34
N GLY A 31 -17.03 -18.22 7.38
CA GLY A 31 -17.30 -19.53 6.78
C GLY A 31 -18.35 -19.54 5.66
N ALA A 32 -19.04 -18.42 5.36
CA ALA A 32 -20.05 -18.36 4.29
C ALA A 32 -19.48 -18.38 2.86
N GLY A 33 -18.16 -18.56 2.68
CA GLY A 33 -17.53 -18.61 1.35
C GLY A 33 -17.17 -17.26 0.74
N LYS A 34 -17.11 -16.16 1.50
CA LYS A 34 -16.74 -14.82 0.99
C LYS A 34 -15.39 -14.81 0.25
N SER A 35 -14.34 -15.34 0.87
CA SER A 35 -13.01 -15.41 0.24
C SER A 35 -13.01 -16.30 -1.00
N VAL A 36 -13.78 -17.39 -0.98
CA VAL A 36 -13.95 -18.27 -2.15
C VAL A 36 -14.59 -17.51 -3.32
N LEU A 37 -15.65 -16.74 -3.05
CA LEU A 37 -16.31 -15.91 -4.05
C LEU A 37 -15.36 -14.85 -4.64
N LEU A 38 -14.64 -14.11 -3.79
CA LEU A 38 -13.69 -13.08 -4.23
C LEU A 38 -12.54 -13.68 -5.05
N ALA A 39 -11.97 -14.81 -4.60
CA ALA A 39 -10.94 -15.54 -5.33
C ALA A 39 -11.45 -16.02 -6.69
N LEU A 40 -12.69 -16.54 -6.75
CA LEU A 40 -13.31 -16.94 -8.01
C LEU A 40 -13.49 -15.74 -8.95
N ILE A 41 -13.98 -14.60 -8.46
CA ILE A 41 -14.12 -13.38 -9.27
C ILE A 41 -12.75 -12.95 -9.84
N ALA A 42 -11.70 -12.93 -9.01
CA ALA A 42 -10.33 -12.58 -9.43
C ALA A 42 -9.78 -13.53 -10.51
N LEU A 43 -9.87 -14.85 -10.28
CA LEU A 43 -9.47 -15.88 -11.27
C LEU A 43 -10.22 -15.71 -12.58
N GLN A 44 -11.52 -15.44 -12.50
CA GLN A 44 -12.36 -15.22 -13.66
C GLN A 44 -12.04 -13.89 -14.37
N PHE A 45 -11.55 -12.87 -13.67
CA PHE A 45 -11.16 -11.57 -14.24
C PHE A 45 -9.88 -11.67 -15.08
N ARG A 46 -8.94 -12.57 -14.71
CA ARG A 46 -7.69 -12.78 -15.45
C ARG A 46 -7.81 -13.23 -16.92
N ARG A 47 -9.03 -13.51 -17.39
CA ARG A 47 -9.26 -13.78 -18.82
C ARG A 47 -9.10 -12.54 -19.71
N TYR A 48 -9.22 -11.34 -19.14
CA TYR A 48 -9.11 -10.10 -19.90
C TYR A 48 -7.63 -9.75 -20.09
N ALA A 49 -7.24 -9.38 -21.30
CA ALA A 49 -5.87 -8.98 -21.59
C ALA A 49 -5.51 -7.73 -20.77
N GLY A 50 -4.32 -7.71 -20.16
CA GLY A 50 -3.89 -6.62 -19.28
C GLY A 50 -4.61 -6.58 -17.91
N ALA A 51 -5.38 -7.61 -17.54
CA ALA A 51 -6.08 -7.65 -16.26
C ALA A 51 -5.13 -7.57 -15.06
N GLN A 52 -5.25 -6.48 -14.29
CA GLN A 52 -4.53 -6.29 -13.04
C GLN A 52 -5.40 -6.69 -11.84
N VAL A 53 -4.83 -7.40 -10.86
CA VAL A 53 -5.51 -7.88 -9.64
C VAL A 53 -4.60 -7.63 -8.44
N TYR A 54 -5.03 -6.74 -7.54
CA TYR A 54 -4.34 -6.49 -6.28
C TYR A 54 -5.26 -6.87 -5.13
N VAL A 55 -4.76 -7.71 -4.23
CA VAL A 55 -5.53 -8.24 -3.10
C VAL A 55 -4.89 -7.80 -1.81
N PHE A 56 -5.68 -7.17 -0.93
CA PHE A 56 -5.32 -6.99 0.47
C PHE A 56 -6.00 -8.10 1.26
N ASP A 57 -5.21 -9.09 1.65
CA ASP A 57 -5.67 -10.35 2.22
C ASP A 57 -5.47 -10.37 3.73
N LYS A 58 -6.28 -11.19 4.41
CA LYS A 58 -6.13 -11.50 5.83
C LYS A 58 -6.24 -13.01 6.02
N GLY A 59 -5.31 -13.59 6.76
CA GLY A 59 -5.28 -15.02 7.08
C GLY A 59 -4.90 -15.88 5.89
N ASN A 60 -4.09 -15.36 4.96
CA ASN A 60 -3.62 -16.06 3.75
C ASN A 60 -4.75 -16.67 2.88
N SER A 61 -5.96 -16.09 2.94
CA SER A 61 -7.15 -16.62 2.28
C SER A 61 -7.09 -16.57 0.74
N ALA A 62 -6.30 -15.65 0.19
CA ALA A 62 -6.14 -15.45 -1.25
C ALA A 62 -4.86 -16.10 -1.82
N ARG A 63 -3.92 -16.54 -0.97
CA ARG A 63 -2.59 -17.04 -1.39
C ARG A 63 -2.64 -18.07 -2.51
N ALA A 64 -3.51 -19.08 -2.38
CA ALA A 64 -3.63 -20.13 -3.39
C ALA A 64 -4.10 -19.58 -4.74
N ALA A 65 -5.08 -18.67 -4.73
CA ALA A 65 -5.60 -18.04 -5.95
C ALA A 65 -4.54 -17.14 -6.60
N THR A 66 -3.82 -16.35 -5.81
CA THR A 66 -2.72 -15.50 -6.28
C THR A 66 -1.65 -16.32 -7.01
N LEU A 67 -1.18 -17.41 -6.39
CA LEU A 67 -0.17 -18.28 -7.00
C LEU A 67 -0.71 -18.98 -8.26
N ALA A 68 -1.98 -19.41 -8.25
CA ALA A 68 -2.62 -19.99 -9.44
C ALA A 68 -2.74 -19.01 -10.61
N MET A 69 -2.84 -17.70 -10.33
CA MET A 69 -2.83 -16.63 -11.33
C MET A 69 -1.42 -16.23 -11.79
N GLY A 70 -0.37 -16.86 -11.24
CA GLY A 70 1.04 -16.53 -11.49
C GLY A 70 1.50 -15.24 -10.81
N GLY A 71 0.81 -14.81 -9.75
CA GLY A 71 1.12 -13.58 -9.02
C GLY A 71 2.06 -13.78 -7.84
N GLU A 72 2.43 -12.67 -7.22
CA GLU A 72 3.29 -12.64 -6.03
C GLU A 72 2.47 -12.43 -4.76
N HIS A 73 2.90 -13.08 -3.67
CA HIS A 73 2.27 -12.99 -2.35
C HIS A 73 3.28 -12.49 -1.32
N HIS A 74 3.02 -11.31 -0.78
CA HIS A 74 3.88 -10.62 0.18
C HIS A 74 3.24 -10.66 1.56
N ALA A 75 3.95 -11.18 2.55
CA ALA A 75 3.52 -11.11 3.95
C ALA A 75 4.01 -9.79 4.56
N LEU A 76 3.11 -8.81 4.74
CA LEU A 76 3.49 -7.51 5.29
C LEU A 76 3.72 -7.62 6.80
N GLY A 77 4.84 -7.09 7.28
CA GLY A 77 5.17 -7.11 8.71
C GLY A 77 5.86 -8.38 9.21
N ALA A 78 5.79 -9.48 8.44
CA ALA A 78 6.49 -10.73 8.72
C ALA A 78 7.91 -10.74 8.11
N ASP A 79 8.90 -11.17 8.88
CA ASP A 79 10.26 -11.56 8.47
C ASP A 79 11.09 -10.58 7.59
N GLY A 80 10.65 -9.33 7.43
CA GLY A 80 11.40 -8.29 6.71
C GLY A 80 11.56 -8.54 5.20
N SER A 81 10.73 -9.40 4.60
CA SER A 81 10.86 -9.78 3.18
C SER A 81 10.51 -8.67 2.21
N LEU A 82 9.77 -7.65 2.67
CA LEU A 82 9.38 -6.51 1.87
C LEU A 82 9.55 -5.23 2.68
N ALA A 83 10.40 -4.34 2.17
CA ALA A 83 10.64 -3.02 2.71
C ALA A 83 10.46 -2.00 1.60
N PHE A 84 9.98 -0.81 1.97
CA PHE A 84 9.60 0.24 1.06
C PHE A 84 10.54 1.43 1.19
N GLN A 85 10.66 2.19 0.10
CA GLN A 85 11.37 3.46 0.07
C GLN A 85 10.43 4.57 -0.44
N PRO A 86 9.51 5.09 0.40
CA PRO A 86 8.48 6.04 -0.05
C PRO A 86 9.05 7.34 -0.60
N LEU A 87 10.25 7.75 -0.15
CA LEU A 87 10.87 9.00 -0.54
C LEU A 87 11.78 8.89 -1.78
N ARG A 88 11.86 7.72 -2.42
CA ARG A 88 12.81 7.47 -3.52
C ARG A 88 12.68 8.48 -4.68
N SER A 89 11.44 8.77 -5.06
CA SER A 89 11.10 9.52 -6.29
C SER A 89 10.81 11.00 -6.05
N ILE A 90 11.12 11.55 -4.86
CA ILE A 90 10.82 12.96 -4.52
C ILE A 90 11.58 14.00 -5.36
N ASN A 91 12.46 13.57 -6.28
CA ASN A 91 12.98 14.47 -7.30
C ASN A 91 11.88 14.94 -8.26
N ASP A 92 10.84 14.13 -8.48
CA ASP A 92 9.62 14.54 -9.13
C ASP A 92 8.76 15.41 -8.20
N GLN A 93 8.13 16.45 -8.76
CA GLN A 93 7.35 17.41 -7.99
C GLN A 93 6.04 16.82 -7.46
N ALA A 94 5.35 15.98 -8.24
CA ALA A 94 4.09 15.37 -7.81
C ALA A 94 4.35 14.34 -6.69
N SER A 95 5.37 13.49 -6.85
CA SER A 95 5.81 12.57 -5.79
C SER A 95 6.23 13.30 -4.52
N ARG A 96 6.89 14.47 -4.64
CA ARG A 96 7.27 15.27 -3.47
C ARG A 96 6.07 15.89 -2.75
N SER A 97 5.08 16.39 -3.49
CA SER A 97 3.83 16.91 -2.91
C SER A 97 3.09 15.82 -2.14
N TRP A 98 2.94 14.65 -2.73
CA TRP A 98 2.37 13.49 -2.05
C TRP A 98 3.17 13.13 -0.79
N ALA A 99 4.50 13.05 -0.90
CA ALA A 99 5.36 12.73 0.23
C ALA A 99 5.24 13.77 1.37
N ALA A 100 5.07 15.05 1.06
CA ALA A 100 4.88 16.10 2.07
C ALA A 100 3.59 15.89 2.87
N GLU A 101 2.49 15.55 2.19
CA GLU A 101 1.21 15.23 2.84
C GLU A 101 1.30 13.94 3.65
N TRP A 102 1.94 12.91 3.09
CA TRP A 102 2.15 11.64 3.75
C TRP A 102 3.00 11.79 5.02
N ILE A 103 4.13 12.49 4.97
CA ILE A 103 4.96 12.79 6.14
C ILE A 103 4.19 13.62 7.18
N ALA A 104 3.41 14.61 6.76
CA ALA A 104 2.57 15.37 7.67
C ALA A 104 1.54 14.48 8.39
N SER A 105 1.00 13.46 7.72
CA SER A 105 0.11 12.47 8.34
C SER A 105 0.82 11.61 9.39
N LEU A 106 2.08 11.21 9.15
CA LEU A 106 2.89 10.48 10.14
C LEU A 106 3.13 11.34 11.39
N VAL A 107 3.49 12.60 11.18
CA VAL A 107 3.72 13.58 12.25
C VAL A 107 2.43 13.81 13.07
N ALA A 108 1.29 13.92 12.40
CA ALA A 108 -0.01 14.06 13.05
C ALA A 108 -0.39 12.81 13.85
N HIS A 109 -0.06 11.62 13.34
CA HIS A 109 -0.31 10.34 14.03
C HIS A 109 0.44 10.26 15.36
N GLU A 110 1.64 10.85 15.45
CA GLU A 110 2.41 10.98 16.69
C GLU A 110 2.00 12.20 17.55
N ASN A 111 0.79 12.74 17.35
CA ASN A 111 0.19 13.85 18.10
C ASN A 111 0.91 15.19 17.99
N VAL A 112 1.71 15.40 16.94
CA VAL A 112 2.28 16.71 16.63
C VAL A 112 1.33 17.50 15.74
N THR A 113 0.90 18.68 16.20
CA THR A 113 0.01 19.55 15.43
C THR A 113 0.67 20.00 14.12
N VAL A 114 0.03 19.71 12.99
CA VAL A 114 0.50 20.12 11.66
C VAL A 114 0.10 21.57 11.38
N THR A 115 0.98 22.51 11.74
CA THR A 115 0.82 23.94 11.43
C THR A 115 1.44 24.30 10.07
N PRO A 116 1.18 25.51 9.53
CA PRO A 116 1.87 26.00 8.31
C PRO A 116 3.39 25.95 8.43
N GLU A 117 3.96 26.26 9.60
CA GLU A 117 5.40 26.21 9.85
C GLU A 117 5.94 24.78 9.82
N VAL A 118 5.17 23.81 10.33
CA VAL A 118 5.51 22.38 10.23
C VAL A 118 5.50 21.92 8.77
N LYS A 119 4.48 22.32 8.00
CA LYS A 119 4.39 22.00 6.57
C LYS A 119 5.57 22.57 5.79
N GLU A 120 5.93 23.82 6.04
CA GLU A 120 7.09 24.47 5.41
C GLU A 120 8.40 23.77 5.79
N ALA A 121 8.57 23.38 7.05
CA ALA A 121 9.76 22.64 7.50
C ALA A 121 9.88 21.27 6.82
N ILE A 122 8.77 20.53 6.69
CA ILE A 122 8.71 19.25 5.96
C ILE A 122 9.05 19.48 4.48
N TRP A 123 8.42 20.48 3.84
CA TRP A 123 8.63 20.80 2.43
C TRP A 123 10.10 21.15 2.12
N SER A 124 10.69 22.03 2.92
CA SER A 124 12.08 22.46 2.78
C SER A 124 13.05 21.28 2.96
N ALA A 125 12.82 20.43 3.96
CA ALA A 125 13.64 19.23 4.19
C ALA A 125 13.52 18.22 3.04
N LEU A 126 12.32 17.98 2.51
CA LEU A 126 12.10 17.13 1.34
C LEU A 126 12.75 17.70 0.07
N ALA A 127 12.67 19.01 -0.16
CA ALA A 127 13.31 19.66 -1.30
C ALA A 127 14.84 19.55 -1.23
N SER A 128 15.42 19.65 -0.04
CA SER A 128 16.84 19.40 0.18
C SER A 128 17.20 17.92 -0.07
N LEU A 129 16.44 16.99 0.51
CA LEU A 129 16.65 15.55 0.35
C LEU A 129 16.55 15.09 -1.11
N ALA A 130 15.68 15.72 -1.90
CA ALA A 130 15.52 15.42 -3.32
C ALA A 130 16.80 15.61 -4.14
N THR A 131 17.75 16.42 -3.66
CA THR A 131 19.06 16.62 -4.29
C THR A 131 20.06 15.50 -3.99
N ALA A 132 19.82 14.69 -2.95
CA ALA A 132 20.66 13.56 -2.59
C ALA A 132 20.50 12.39 -3.60
N PRO A 133 21.48 11.46 -3.65
CA PRO A 133 21.35 10.20 -4.36
C PRO A 133 20.09 9.43 -3.96
N ALA A 134 19.51 8.67 -4.87
CA ALA A 134 18.23 7.98 -4.64
C ALA A 134 18.25 7.08 -3.40
N GLN A 135 19.38 6.41 -3.13
CA GLN A 135 19.58 5.52 -1.99
C GLN A 135 19.55 6.24 -0.64
N GLU A 136 19.88 7.54 -0.62
CA GLU A 136 19.90 8.35 0.60
C GLU A 136 18.53 8.98 0.90
N ARG A 137 17.59 8.95 -0.06
CA ARG A 137 16.23 9.50 0.09
C ARG A 137 15.37 8.55 0.92
N THR A 138 15.61 8.60 2.22
CA THR A 138 15.06 7.71 3.25
C THR A 138 14.43 8.56 4.36
N LEU A 139 13.60 7.98 5.22
CA LEU A 139 13.06 8.64 6.42
C LEU A 139 14.16 8.99 7.42
N THR A 140 15.18 8.13 7.55
CA THR A 140 16.41 8.48 8.28
C THR A 140 17.08 9.72 7.66
N GLY A 141 17.25 9.74 6.33
CA GLY A 141 17.82 10.87 5.61
C GLY A 141 17.02 12.17 5.80
N LEU A 142 15.69 12.08 5.75
CA LEU A 142 14.79 13.20 6.03
C LEU A 142 14.95 13.72 7.47
N SER A 143 14.99 12.81 8.45
CA SER A 143 15.10 13.14 9.87
C SER A 143 16.38 13.95 10.19
N VAL A 144 17.48 13.66 9.50
CA VAL A 144 18.74 14.41 9.63
C VAL A 144 18.58 15.88 9.20
N LEU A 145 17.83 16.14 8.13
CA LEU A 145 17.66 17.47 7.54
C LEU A 145 16.68 18.36 8.31
N LEU A 146 15.74 17.75 9.04
CA LEU A 146 14.82 18.49 9.90
C LEU A 146 15.58 19.22 11.02
N GLN A 147 15.16 20.44 11.34
CA GLN A 147 15.76 21.22 12.45
C GLN A 147 14.94 21.08 13.75
N SER A 148 13.65 20.74 13.64
CA SER A 148 12.76 20.61 14.79
C SER A 148 12.92 19.26 15.47
N ASN A 149 13.32 19.25 16.75
CA ASN A 149 13.40 18.03 17.56
C ASN A 149 12.04 17.33 17.69
N ALA A 150 10.94 18.09 17.75
CA ALA A 150 9.60 17.51 17.81
C ALA A 150 9.29 16.68 16.55
N LEU A 151 9.68 17.17 15.36
CA LEU A 151 9.49 16.44 14.11
C LEU A 151 10.42 15.23 14.01
N LYS A 152 11.67 15.34 14.48
CA LYS A 152 12.59 14.19 14.54
C LYS A 152 12.05 13.08 15.43
N THR A 153 11.56 13.42 16.63
CA THR A 153 10.95 12.47 17.55
C THR A 153 9.71 11.83 16.95
N ALA A 154 8.85 12.60 16.28
CA ALA A 154 7.66 12.07 15.60
C ALA A 154 7.99 11.13 14.43
N LEU A 155 9.10 11.35 13.72
CA LEU A 155 9.51 10.46 12.64
C LEU A 155 10.35 9.26 13.10
N MET A 156 10.95 9.31 14.29
CA MET A 156 11.81 8.26 14.84
C MET A 156 11.20 6.85 14.72
N PRO A 157 9.88 6.60 14.97
CA PRO A 157 9.34 5.26 14.85
C PRO A 157 9.48 4.63 13.46
N TYR A 158 9.56 5.48 12.43
CA TYR A 158 9.61 5.10 11.03
C TYR A 158 11.03 5.14 10.45
N THR A 159 12.04 5.57 11.21
CA THR A 159 13.45 5.52 10.78
C THR A 159 14.06 4.14 11.08
N LEU A 160 15.28 3.88 10.59
CA LEU A 160 16.06 2.66 10.84
C LEU A 160 16.23 2.35 12.34
N ASP A 161 16.28 3.38 13.18
CA ASP A 161 16.38 3.25 14.64
C ASP A 161 15.02 2.94 15.31
N GLY A 162 13.94 3.05 14.56
CA GLY A 162 12.56 2.84 15.02
C GLY A 162 12.02 1.44 14.72
N PRO A 163 10.93 1.04 15.40
CA PRO A 163 10.29 -0.26 15.22
C PRO A 163 9.76 -0.51 13.78
N PHE A 164 9.50 0.53 13.00
CA PHE A 164 8.91 0.43 11.66
C PHE A 164 9.90 0.73 10.53
N GLY A 165 11.16 1.07 10.84
CA GLY A 165 12.19 1.35 9.84
C GLY A 165 12.39 0.21 8.84
N ARG A 166 12.33 -1.04 9.33
CA ARG A 166 12.40 -2.24 8.48
C ARG A 166 11.30 -2.34 7.40
N LEU A 167 10.21 -1.57 7.53
CA LEU A 167 9.11 -1.56 6.57
C LEU A 167 9.17 -0.34 5.64
N LEU A 168 9.59 0.83 6.13
CA LEU A 168 9.38 2.10 5.43
C LEU A 168 10.66 2.91 5.16
N ASP A 169 11.81 2.45 5.66
CA ASP A 169 13.07 3.19 5.62
C ASP A 169 14.17 2.46 4.86
N ALA A 170 13.80 1.76 3.79
CA ALA A 170 14.77 1.08 2.93
C ALA A 170 15.53 2.07 2.04
N ASP A 171 16.75 1.69 1.64
CA ASP A 171 17.57 2.41 0.65
C ASP A 171 17.26 1.98 -0.81
N HIS A 172 16.37 1.00 -0.96
CA HIS A 172 15.81 0.52 -2.22
C HIS A 172 14.33 0.18 -2.03
N ASP A 173 13.50 0.47 -3.03
CA ASP A 173 12.10 0.05 -3.03
C ASP A 173 12.01 -1.43 -3.41
N GLY A 174 11.63 -2.29 -2.45
CA GLY A 174 11.46 -3.72 -2.66
C GLY A 174 10.19 -4.09 -3.43
N LEU A 175 9.30 -3.13 -3.68
CA LEU A 175 8.03 -3.38 -4.36
C LEU A 175 8.19 -3.32 -5.89
N ALA A 176 8.25 -4.49 -6.52
CA ALA A 176 8.15 -4.63 -7.97
C ALA A 176 6.71 -4.98 -8.36
N LEU A 177 5.95 -4.00 -8.86
CA LEU A 177 4.56 -4.26 -9.18
C LEU A 177 4.40 -5.17 -10.42
N SER A 178 3.66 -6.27 -10.26
CA SER A 178 3.25 -7.21 -11.32
C SER A 178 1.72 -7.33 -11.41
N ASP A 179 1.18 -7.82 -12.53
CA ASP A 179 -0.28 -7.80 -12.80
C ASP A 179 -1.13 -8.49 -11.74
N VAL A 180 -0.55 -9.38 -10.93
CA VAL A 180 -1.25 -10.01 -9.82
C VAL A 180 -0.39 -9.96 -8.58
N GLN A 181 -0.88 -9.28 -7.56
CA GLN A 181 -0.24 -9.23 -6.26
C GLN A 181 -1.22 -9.41 -5.12
N CYS A 182 -0.73 -10.02 -4.06
CA CYS A 182 -1.42 -10.17 -2.81
C CYS A 182 -0.55 -9.65 -1.68
N PHE A 183 -1.09 -8.69 -0.94
CA PHE A 183 -0.52 -8.17 0.28
C PHE A 183 -1.28 -8.80 1.45
N GLU A 184 -0.66 -9.76 2.12
CA GLU A 184 -1.18 -10.30 3.37
C GLU A 184 -0.94 -9.24 4.46
N THR A 185 -2.02 -8.86 5.17
CA THR A 185 -2.04 -7.74 6.11
C THR A 185 -2.21 -8.15 7.57
N GLU A 186 -2.41 -9.42 7.93
CA GLU A 186 -2.75 -9.86 9.29
C GLU A 186 -1.72 -9.41 10.33
N GLU A 187 -0.43 -9.65 10.10
CA GLU A 187 0.64 -9.18 10.99
C GLU A 187 0.72 -7.65 11.03
N LEU A 188 0.56 -6.99 9.88
CA LEU A 188 0.54 -5.53 9.79
C LEU A 188 -0.63 -4.93 10.58
N MET A 189 -1.80 -5.56 10.61
CA MET A 189 -2.98 -5.11 11.36
C MET A 189 -2.74 -5.08 12.88
N HIS A 190 -1.79 -5.86 13.38
CA HIS A 190 -1.36 -5.82 14.78
C HIS A 190 -0.41 -4.65 15.08
N SER A 191 0.11 -3.98 14.06
CA SER A 191 1.03 -2.86 14.17
C SER A 191 0.35 -1.52 13.85
N GLN A 192 -0.35 -0.95 14.83
CA GLN A 192 -1.17 0.26 14.63
C GLN A 192 -0.39 1.44 14.03
N GLY A 193 0.88 1.62 14.44
CA GLY A 193 1.72 2.69 13.90
C GLY A 193 2.16 2.48 12.45
N ALA A 194 2.30 1.23 11.98
CA ALA A 194 2.76 0.95 10.62
C ALA A 194 1.61 0.72 9.62
N LEU A 195 0.42 0.33 10.08
CA LEU A 195 -0.69 -0.07 9.22
C LEU A 195 -1.08 1.01 8.21
N LEU A 196 -1.46 2.20 8.70
CA LEU A 196 -1.91 3.28 7.82
C LEU A 196 -0.78 3.80 6.91
N PRO A 197 0.45 4.04 7.40
CA PRO A 197 1.57 4.46 6.56
C PRO A 197 1.88 3.49 5.41
N VAL A 198 1.89 2.19 5.69
CA VAL A 198 2.15 1.16 4.67
C VAL A 198 1.01 1.09 3.65
N LEU A 199 -0.25 1.06 4.09
CA LEU A 199 -1.39 0.96 3.18
C LEU A 199 -1.52 2.18 2.26
N THR A 200 -1.33 3.39 2.79
CA THR A 200 -1.38 4.63 1.99
C THR A 200 -0.26 4.70 0.97
N TYR A 201 0.95 4.25 1.33
CA TYR A 201 2.03 4.11 0.36
C TYR A 201 1.72 3.07 -0.73
N LEU A 202 1.20 1.90 -0.36
CA LEU A 202 0.80 0.89 -1.35
C LEU A 202 -0.26 1.42 -2.30
N PHE A 203 -1.28 2.14 -1.80
CA PHE A 203 -2.29 2.76 -2.66
C PHE A 203 -1.70 3.79 -3.63
N GLN A 204 -0.77 4.64 -3.18
CA GLN A 204 -0.04 5.54 -4.07
C GLN A 204 0.67 4.79 -5.21
N ARG A 205 1.36 3.69 -4.90
CA ARG A 205 2.07 2.89 -5.91
C ARG A 205 1.11 2.20 -6.88
N LEU A 206 -0.07 1.79 -6.41
CA LEU A 206 -1.12 1.23 -7.27
C LEU A 206 -1.74 2.29 -8.17
N GLU A 207 -2.04 3.48 -7.66
CA GLU A 207 -2.56 4.62 -8.43
C GLU A 207 -1.61 5.02 -9.56
N GLU A 208 -0.29 5.05 -9.30
CA GLU A 208 0.73 5.32 -10.33
C GLU A 208 0.76 4.29 -11.47
N ARG A 209 0.19 3.09 -11.24
CA ARG A 209 0.20 1.98 -12.20
C ARG A 209 -1.12 1.81 -12.96
N PHE A 210 -2.23 2.26 -12.40
CA PHE A 210 -3.51 2.20 -13.09
C PHE A 210 -3.50 3.16 -14.30
N ASP A 211 -4.06 2.69 -15.42
CA ASP A 211 -4.04 3.35 -16.72
C ASP A 211 -5.40 3.96 -17.12
N GLY A 212 -6.35 4.04 -16.17
CA GLY A 212 -7.70 4.57 -16.36
C GLY A 212 -8.24 5.29 -15.14
#